data_AF-A0A8D8S1Y3-F1
#
_entry.id   AF-A0A8D8S1Y3-F1
#
_cell.length_a   1.000
_cell.length_b   1.000
_cell.length_c   1.000
_cell.angle_alpha   90.00
_cell.angle_beta   90.00
_cell.angle_gamma   90.00
#
_symmetry.space_group_name_H-M   'P 1'
#
loop_
_entity.id
_entity.type
_entity.pdbx_description
1 polymer ?
#
loop_
_entity_poly.entity_id
_entity_poly.type
_entity_poly.pdbx_seq_one_letter_code
_entity_poly.pdbx_strand_id
1 'polypeptide(L)'
;MMGPFEGARHDAGVLRDTNLMQQLEEKAKFSQENKFVLYGDPAYPMSELLLKPFATRNITQLEQDFNTRMATARQAVEWGFGKVIAEFAFLDFKKNQKILWQQVGKMYLVGTLLTNCHTCLYGGQTSIYFNIDPISIEEYLLE
;
A
#
# COMPACT_ATOMS: atom_id res chain seq x y z
N MET A 1 -9.94 3.25 9.98
CA MET A 1 -9.78 2.67 8.63
C MET A 1 -11.09 2.87 7.86
N MET A 2 -11.03 3.29 6.59
CA MET A 2 -12.22 3.44 5.75
C MET A 2 -12.38 2.22 4.82
N GLY A 3 -13.62 1.79 4.59
CA GLY A 3 -13.96 0.55 3.89
C GLY A 3 -14.63 -0.48 4.81
N PRO A 4 -14.88 -1.73 4.35
CA PRO A 4 -14.47 -2.31 3.06
C PRO A 4 -15.24 -1.73 1.86
N PHE A 5 -14.60 -1.75 0.69
CA PHE A 5 -15.20 -1.34 -0.60
C PHE A 5 -15.41 -2.54 -1.51
N GLU A 6 -16.37 -2.45 -2.43
CA GLU A 6 -16.59 -3.47 -3.45
C GLU A 6 -15.39 -3.59 -4.38
N GLY A 7 -14.91 -4.82 -4.62
CA GLY A 7 -13.71 -5.06 -5.42
C GLY A 7 -13.83 -4.73 -6.91
N ALA A 8 -15.04 -4.59 -7.46
CA ALA A 8 -15.27 -4.17 -8.84
C ALA A 8 -15.20 -2.65 -9.03
N ARG A 9 -14.99 -1.89 -7.95
CA ARG A 9 -15.01 -0.44 -7.98
C ARG A 9 -13.66 0.11 -8.45
N HIS A 10 -13.69 1.14 -9.29
CA HIS A 10 -12.47 1.83 -9.72
C HIS A 10 -11.78 2.55 -8.56
N ASP A 11 -10.45 2.40 -8.49
CA ASP A 11 -9.56 3.04 -7.50
C ASP A 11 -9.77 4.56 -7.38
N ALA A 12 -9.88 5.27 -8.51
CA ALA A 12 -10.16 6.71 -8.50
C ALA A 12 -11.52 7.05 -7.85
N GLY A 13 -12.50 6.15 -7.96
CA GLY A 13 -13.78 6.27 -7.26
C GLY A 13 -13.62 6.10 -5.76
N VAL A 14 -12.82 5.13 -5.31
CA VAL A 14 -12.50 4.94 -3.89
C VAL A 14 -11.73 6.15 -3.33
N LEU A 15 -10.77 6.69 -4.08
CA LEU A 15 -10.03 7.91 -3.67
C LEU A 15 -10.99 9.08 -3.41
N ARG A 16 -11.93 9.32 -4.32
CA ARG A 16 -12.92 10.38 -4.16
C ARG A 16 -13.81 10.14 -2.94
N ASP A 17 -14.34 8.93 -2.80
CA ASP A 17 -15.23 8.58 -1.70
C ASP A 17 -14.56 8.68 -0.32
N THR A 18 -13.24 8.52 -0.27
CA THR A 18 -12.48 8.59 0.98
C THR A 18 -12.16 10.01 1.45
N ASN A 19 -12.39 11.01 0.62
CA ASN A 19 -11.91 12.39 0.83
C ASN A 19 -10.42 12.44 1.22
N LEU A 20 -9.62 11.46 0.78
CA LEU A 20 -8.23 11.33 1.19
C LEU A 20 -7.41 12.55 0.77
N MET A 21 -7.62 13.07 -0.44
CA MET A 21 -6.89 14.24 -0.94
C MET A 21 -7.16 15.49 -0.10
N GLN A 22 -8.41 15.74 0.29
CA GLN A 22 -8.74 16.85 1.18
C GLN A 22 -8.06 16.69 2.55
N GLN A 23 -8.09 15.48 3.12
CA GLN A 23 -7.41 15.22 4.39
C GLN A 23 -5.90 15.40 4.29
N LEU A 24 -5.30 15.03 3.15
CA LEU A 24 -3.88 15.25 2.90
C LEU A 24 -3.57 16.75 2.82
N GLU A 25 -4.35 17.53 2.09
CA GLU A 25 -4.15 18.99 2.00
C GLU A 25 -4.23 19.67 3.39
N GLU A 26 -5.14 19.21 4.25
CA GLU A 26 -5.30 19.75 5.60
C GLU A 26 -4.16 19.33 6.55
N LYS A 27 -3.70 18.08 6.46
CA LYS A 27 -2.79 17.46 7.46
C LYS A 27 -1.33 17.37 7.02
N ALA A 28 -1.06 17.31 5.73
CA ALA A 28 0.29 17.16 5.17
C ALA A 28 1.03 18.50 5.23
N LYS A 29 1.46 18.88 6.44
CA LYS A 29 2.25 20.10 6.67
C LYS A 29 3.72 19.73 6.70
N PHE A 30 4.45 20.23 5.72
CA PHE A 30 5.86 19.94 5.52
C PHE A 30 6.73 21.15 5.88
N SER A 31 7.96 20.89 6.33
CA SER A 31 8.99 21.93 6.37
C SER A 31 9.41 22.28 4.93
N GLN A 32 10.01 23.46 4.74
CA GLN A 32 10.51 23.85 3.42
C GLN A 32 11.57 22.89 2.86
N GLU A 33 12.27 22.15 3.72
CA GLU A 33 13.36 21.26 3.35
C GLU A 33 12.90 19.85 2.98
N ASN A 34 11.75 19.39 3.50
CA ASN A 34 11.29 18.01 3.32
C ASN A 34 9.81 17.96 2.92
N LYS A 35 9.52 18.11 1.63
CA LYS A 35 8.18 17.89 1.05
C LYS A 35 8.02 16.42 0.69
N PHE A 36 7.00 15.76 1.24
CA PHE A 36 6.64 14.39 0.88
C PHE A 36 5.39 14.37 0.00
N VAL A 37 5.29 13.36 -0.86
CA VAL A 37 4.15 13.15 -1.77
C VAL A 37 3.80 11.68 -1.80
N LEU A 38 2.53 11.36 -2.03
CA LEU A 38 2.12 9.99 -2.30
C LEU A 38 2.49 9.63 -3.74
N TYR A 39 2.82 8.35 -3.93
CA TYR A 39 3.01 7.78 -5.25
C TYR A 39 1.92 6.74 -5.53
N GLY A 40 1.03 7.07 -6.46
CA GLY A 40 -0.13 6.26 -6.82
C GLY A 40 0.09 5.42 -8.08
N ASP A 41 -0.85 4.52 -8.30
CA ASP A 41 -1.04 3.83 -9.59
C ASP A 41 -1.38 4.81 -10.73
N PRO A 42 -1.05 4.50 -12.00
CA PRO A 42 -1.48 5.30 -13.16
C PRO A 42 -2.96 5.66 -13.21
N ALA A 43 -3.83 4.84 -12.61
CA ALA A 43 -5.28 5.07 -12.55
C ALA A 43 -5.68 6.30 -11.70
N TYR A 44 -4.81 6.80 -10.83
CA TYR A 44 -5.11 7.96 -10.00
C TYR A 44 -4.88 9.31 -10.73
N PRO A 45 -5.61 10.37 -10.34
CA PRO A 45 -5.33 11.71 -10.82
C PRO A 45 -3.99 12.22 -10.26
N MET A 46 -3.29 13.06 -11.03
CA MET A 46 -2.07 13.71 -10.57
C MET A 46 -2.41 15.02 -9.84
N SER A 47 -1.72 15.29 -8.74
CA SER A 47 -1.86 16.53 -7.95
C SER A 47 -0.54 16.86 -7.24
N GLU A 48 -0.48 17.98 -6.50
CA GLU A 48 0.71 18.36 -5.75
C GLU A 48 1.14 17.35 -4.67
N LEU A 49 0.20 16.56 -4.16
CA LEU A 49 0.42 15.58 -3.09
C LEU A 49 0.28 14.13 -3.57
N LEU A 50 -0.03 13.91 -4.85
CA LEU A 50 -0.18 12.59 -5.46
C LEU A 50 0.48 12.56 -6.85
N LEU A 51 1.65 11.94 -6.90
CA LEU A 51 2.38 11.65 -8.13
C LEU A 51 1.96 10.29 -8.68
N LYS A 52 2.21 10.09 -9.96
CA LYS A 52 2.03 8.82 -10.67
C LYS A 52 3.17 8.59 -11.65
N PRO A 53 3.34 7.38 -12.20
CA PRO A 53 4.37 7.12 -13.19
C PRO A 53 4.24 8.05 -14.41
N PHE A 54 5.37 8.42 -15.01
CA PHE A 54 5.40 9.03 -16.34
C PHE A 54 4.78 8.06 -17.36
N ALA A 55 4.32 8.60 -18.49
CA ALA A 55 3.78 7.80 -19.57
C ALA A 55 4.78 6.71 -20.04
N THR A 56 4.29 5.64 -20.67
CA THR A 56 5.18 4.56 -21.14
C THR A 56 5.77 4.82 -22.53
N ARG A 57 5.24 5.78 -23.28
CA ARG A 57 5.67 6.10 -24.64
C ARG A 57 6.30 7.49 -24.69
N ASN A 58 7.37 7.63 -25.48
CA ASN A 58 8.08 8.89 -25.72
C ASN A 58 8.56 9.60 -24.44
N ILE A 59 9.11 8.82 -23.50
CA ILE A 59 9.74 9.36 -22.29
C ILE A 59 11.25 9.51 -22.45
N THR A 60 11.79 10.45 -21.70
CA THR A 60 13.23 10.64 -21.53
C THR A 60 13.84 9.52 -20.69
N GLN A 61 15.16 9.35 -20.78
CA GLN A 61 15.88 8.38 -19.93
C GLN A 61 15.67 8.66 -18.44
N LEU A 62 15.63 9.95 -18.05
CA LEU A 62 15.43 10.35 -16.66
C LEU A 62 14.05 9.92 -16.11
N GLU A 63 13.00 10.08 -16.92
CA GLU A 63 11.64 9.64 -16.58
C GLU A 63 11.54 8.12 -16.51
N GLN A 64 12.25 7.41 -17.39
CA GLN A 64 12.33 5.96 -17.37
C GLN A 64 13.05 5.45 -16.11
N ASP A 65 14.17 6.07 -15.73
CA ASP A 65 14.90 5.75 -14.52
C ASP A 65 14.05 6.02 -13.27
N PHE A 66 13.31 7.13 -13.26
CA PHE A 66 12.35 7.44 -12.19
C PHE A 66 11.27 6.37 -12.08
N ASN A 67 10.60 6.04 -13.20
CA ASN A 67 9.56 5.01 -13.22
C ASN A 67 10.09 3.64 -12.75
N THR A 68 11.32 3.29 -13.15
CA THR A 68 11.96 2.03 -12.75
C THR A 68 12.17 1.97 -11.24
N ARG A 69 12.73 3.04 -10.65
CA ARG A 69 12.96 3.11 -9.19
C ARG A 69 11.65 3.03 -8.40
N MET A 70 10.62 3.73 -8.87
CA MET A 70 9.32 3.73 -8.20
C MET A 70 8.57 2.40 -8.38
N ALA A 71 8.75 1.72 -9.51
CA ALA A 71 8.21 0.37 -9.72
C ALA A 71 8.82 -0.64 -8.73
N THR A 72 10.12 -0.55 -8.45
CA THR A 72 10.77 -1.37 -7.42
C THR A 72 10.15 -1.15 -6.03
N ALA A 73 9.92 0.11 -5.65
CA ALA A 73 9.30 0.43 -4.37
C ALA A 73 7.85 -0.12 -4.28
N ARG A 74 7.08 0.00 -5.37
CA ARG A 74 5.72 -0.58 -5.45
C ARG A 74 5.73 -2.10 -5.34
N GLN A 75 6.67 -2.76 -6.00
CA GLN A 75 6.78 -4.21 -5.97
C GLN A 75 6.95 -4.74 -4.53
N ALA A 76 7.69 -4.01 -3.69
CA ALA A 76 7.82 -4.33 -2.28
C ALA A 76 6.50 -4.26 -1.50
N VAL A 77 5.64 -3.30 -1.84
CA VAL A 77 4.28 -3.19 -1.27
C VAL A 77 3.42 -4.38 -1.71
N GLU A 78 3.51 -4.76 -2.98
CA GLU A 78 2.79 -5.93 -3.53
C GLU A 78 3.24 -7.25 -2.87
N TRP A 79 4.52 -7.41 -2.55
CA TRP A 79 5.00 -8.55 -1.75
C TRP A 79 4.37 -8.60 -0.36
N GLY A 80 4.14 -7.45 0.28
CA GLY A 80 3.42 -7.37 1.54
C GLY A 80 1.98 -7.91 1.43
N PHE A 81 1.23 -7.45 0.43
CA PHE A 81 -0.12 -7.97 0.16
C PHE A 81 -0.11 -9.47 -0.16
N GLY A 82 0.84 -9.90 -0.99
CA GLY A 82 1.03 -11.31 -1.34
C GLY A 82 1.29 -12.18 -0.11
N LYS A 83 2.15 -11.72 0.82
CA LYS A 83 2.42 -12.44 2.07
C LYS A 83 1.18 -12.56 2.94
N VAL A 84 0.37 -11.51 3.09
CA VAL A 84 -0.88 -11.56 3.87
C VAL A 84 -1.80 -12.67 3.36
N ILE A 85 -1.99 -12.76 2.05
CA ILE A 85 -2.84 -13.79 1.44
C ILE A 85 -2.19 -15.19 1.52
N ALA A 86 -0.87 -15.28 1.42
CA ALA A 86 -0.16 -16.55 1.54
C ALA A 86 -0.27 -17.16 2.95
N GLU A 87 -0.13 -16.35 4.00
CA GLU A 87 -0.29 -16.80 5.39
C GLU A 87 -1.76 -17.10 5.72
N PHE A 88 -2.69 -16.32 5.16
CA PHE A 88 -4.11 -16.38 5.48
C PHE A 88 -4.99 -16.48 4.23
N ALA A 89 -4.91 -17.63 3.53
CA ALA A 89 -5.60 -17.86 2.26
C ALA A 89 -7.12 -17.60 2.28
N PHE A 90 -7.77 -17.71 3.44
CA PHE A 90 -9.20 -17.40 3.58
C PHE A 90 -9.53 -15.92 3.31
N LEU A 91 -8.54 -15.02 3.39
CA LEU A 91 -8.69 -13.59 3.08
C LEU A 91 -8.90 -13.32 1.59
N ASP A 92 -8.51 -14.24 0.70
CA ASP A 92 -8.78 -14.15 -0.75
C ASP A 92 -9.86 -15.14 -1.22
N PHE A 93 -10.51 -15.84 -0.29
CA PHE A 93 -11.55 -16.79 -0.67
C PHE A 93 -12.85 -16.06 -1.06
N LYS A 94 -13.00 -15.76 -2.36
CA LYS A 94 -14.12 -14.97 -2.93
C LYS A 94 -15.52 -15.37 -2.46
N LYS A 95 -15.78 -16.68 -2.29
CA LYS A 95 -17.09 -17.16 -1.81
C LYS A 95 -17.40 -16.74 -0.37
N ASN A 96 -16.37 -16.47 0.42
CA ASN A 96 -16.44 -16.02 1.81
C ASN A 96 -16.26 -14.50 1.96
N GLN A 97 -15.54 -13.84 1.06
CA GLN A 97 -15.32 -12.38 1.09
C GLN A 97 -16.57 -11.59 0.64
N LYS A 98 -17.61 -11.61 1.48
CA LYS A 98 -18.89 -10.93 1.25
C LYS A 98 -19.04 -9.73 2.17
N ILE A 99 -19.04 -8.53 1.59
CA ILE A 99 -19.31 -7.27 2.31
C ILE A 99 -20.71 -7.35 2.93
N LEU A 100 -20.89 -6.79 4.13
CA LEU A 100 -22.10 -6.86 4.96
C LEU A 100 -22.42 -8.23 5.58
N TRP A 101 -21.84 -9.33 5.08
CA TRP A 101 -22.08 -10.69 5.59
C TRP A 101 -20.91 -11.24 6.41
N GLN A 102 -19.70 -10.77 6.13
CA GLN A 102 -18.48 -11.10 6.86
C GLN A 102 -17.79 -9.82 7.29
N GLN A 103 -17.00 -9.90 8.36
CA GLN A 103 -16.21 -8.78 8.87
C GLN A 103 -14.91 -8.62 8.05
N VAL A 104 -15.04 -8.53 6.72
CA VAL A 104 -13.94 -8.53 5.74
C VAL A 104 -12.82 -7.56 6.13
N GLY A 105 -13.17 -6.31 6.46
CA GLY A 105 -12.19 -5.31 6.87
C GLY A 105 -11.42 -5.69 8.14
N LYS A 106 -12.10 -6.24 9.17
CA LYS A 106 -11.44 -6.68 10.41
C LYS A 106 -10.59 -7.93 10.18
N MET A 107 -11.08 -8.87 9.38
CA MET A 107 -10.33 -10.08 9.04
C MET A 107 -9.01 -9.72 8.36
N TYR A 108 -9.05 -8.80 7.39
CA TYR A 108 -7.84 -8.34 6.71
C TYR A 108 -6.90 -7.59 7.66
N LEU A 109 -7.42 -6.69 8.51
CA LEU A 109 -6.62 -5.98 9.52
C LEU A 109 -5.88 -6.94 10.47
N VAL A 110 -6.60 -7.92 11.01
CA VAL A 110 -6.00 -8.93 11.91
C VAL A 110 -4.99 -9.78 11.15
N GLY A 111 -5.30 -10.18 9.92
CA GLY A 111 -4.38 -10.90 9.05
C GLY A 111 -3.08 -10.11 8.82
N THR A 112 -3.18 -8.83 8.47
CA THR A 112 -2.02 -7.95 8.30
C THR A 112 -1.20 -7.83 9.57
N LEU A 113 -1.84 -7.61 10.74
CA LEU A 113 -1.13 -7.55 12.02
C LEU A 113 -0.34 -8.84 12.29
N LEU A 114 -0.98 -10.00 12.13
CA LEU A 114 -0.31 -11.29 12.34
C LEU A 114 0.78 -11.56 11.29
N THR A 115 0.61 -11.13 10.04
CA THR A 115 1.64 -11.20 9.01
C THR A 115 2.84 -10.31 9.33
N ASN A 116 2.62 -9.14 9.92
CA ASN A 116 3.69 -8.27 10.37
C ASN A 116 4.47 -8.93 11.52
N CYS A 117 3.79 -9.52 12.51
CA CYS A 117 4.43 -10.33 13.55
C CYS A 117 5.24 -11.50 12.96
N HIS A 118 4.68 -12.23 11.99
CA HIS A 118 5.41 -13.28 11.29
C HIS A 118 6.66 -12.71 10.58
N THR A 119 6.56 -11.53 9.99
CA THR A 119 7.70 -10.88 9.33
C THR A 119 8.78 -10.48 10.32
N CYS A 120 8.42 -10.03 11.53
CA CYS A 120 9.39 -9.74 12.59
C CYS A 120 10.17 -11.00 13.01
N LEU A 121 9.48 -12.14 13.11
CA LEU A 121 10.08 -13.40 13.58
C LEU A 121 10.89 -14.14 12.51
N TYR A 122 10.48 -14.08 11.25
CA TYR A 122 11.00 -14.93 10.18
C TYR A 122 11.50 -14.15 8.96
N GLY A 123 11.37 -12.83 8.95
CA GLY A 123 11.61 -12.00 7.79
C GLY A 123 10.58 -12.18 6.68
N GLY A 124 10.91 -11.65 5.51
CA GLY A 124 10.10 -11.75 4.31
C GLY A 124 10.89 -11.40 3.06
N GLN A 125 10.23 -11.47 1.91
CA GLN A 125 10.86 -11.12 0.64
C GLN A 125 11.39 -9.68 0.62
N THR A 126 10.66 -8.75 1.25
CA THR A 126 11.06 -7.35 1.39
C THR A 126 12.37 -7.19 2.18
N SER A 127 12.52 -7.88 3.32
CA SER A 127 13.74 -7.79 4.15
C SER A 127 14.96 -8.32 3.39
N ILE A 128 14.78 -9.44 2.67
CA ILE A 128 15.84 -10.04 1.84
C ILE A 128 16.22 -9.11 0.69
N TYR A 129 15.24 -8.55 -0.02
CA TYR A 129 15.50 -7.72 -1.19
C TYR A 129 16.23 -6.42 -0.86
N PHE A 130 15.83 -5.73 0.21
CA PHE A 130 16.48 -4.49 0.63
C PHE A 130 17.68 -4.72 1.56
N ASN A 131 17.93 -5.98 1.96
CA ASN A 131 18.95 -6.33 2.95
C ASN A 131 18.78 -5.52 4.26
N ILE A 132 17.55 -5.50 4.76
CA ILE A 132 17.16 -4.80 6.00
C ILE A 132 16.49 -5.83 6.91
N ASP A 133 17.06 -6.02 8.10
CA ASP A 133 16.47 -6.90 9.10
C ASP A 133 15.14 -6.31 9.62
N PRO A 134 14.10 -7.12 9.79
CA PRO A 134 12.88 -6.70 10.47
C PRO A 134 13.19 -6.22 11.90
N ILE A 135 12.39 -5.27 12.38
CA ILE A 135 12.40 -4.93 13.81
C ILE A 135 11.97 -6.13 14.65
N SER A 136 12.32 -6.09 15.94
CA SER A 136 11.89 -7.14 16.87
C SER A 136 10.37 -7.17 17.04
N ILE A 137 9.81 -8.32 17.38
CA ILE A 137 8.36 -8.43 17.62
C ILE A 137 7.92 -7.60 18.84
N GLU A 138 8.78 -7.49 19.84
CA GLU A 138 8.55 -6.67 21.03
C GLU A 138 8.45 -5.19 20.67
N GLU A 139 9.38 -4.69 19.86
CA GLU A 139 9.35 -3.31 19.37
C GLU A 139 8.11 -3.04 18.53
N TYR A 140 7.76 -3.94 17.60
CA TYR A 140 6.58 -3.79 16.75
C TYR A 140 5.25 -3.73 17.53
N LEU A 141 5.11 -4.49 18.61
CA LEU A 141 3.88 -4.54 19.39
C LEU A 141 3.75 -3.41 20.43
N LEU A 142 4.83 -2.64 20.65
CA LEU A 142 4.85 -1.50 21.57
C LEU A 142 4.55 -0.16 20.89
N GLU A 143 4.61 -0.10 19.56
CA GLU A 143 4.19 1.05 18.74
C GLU A 143 2.66 1.15 18.59
#